data_AF-A0A150F4Q2-F1
#
_entry.id   AF-A0A150F4Q2-F1
#
_cell.length_a   1.000
_cell.length_b   1.000
_cell.length_c   1.000
_cell.angle_alpha   90.00
_cell.angle_beta   90.00
_cell.angle_gamma   90.00
#
_symmetry.space_group_name_H-M   'P 1'
#
loop_
_entity.id
_entity.type
_entity.pdbx_description
1 polymer ?
#
loop_
_entity_poly.entity_id
_entity_poly.type
_entity_poly.pdbx_seq_one_letter_code
_entity_poly.pdbx_strand_id
1 'polypeptide(L)'
;MNRKGGLFSQERAKQYVSHTDSAAANQIQAILASSLRKAAGRPLVTVCIGTDRSTGDSLGPLVGSKLEKMELGRLHVYGTLSDPVHAVNMKDKLKEIQRIHRNPFVIAVDACLGRVKSVGSFQIGDGPLKPGAGVQKDLPEIGDIHINGIVNVSGFMEYFVLQNTRLHLVMSMANVLAEGLQLTDKAEGRQERLNPFHKLSRRI
;
A
#
# COMPACT_ATOMS: atom_id res chain seq x y z
N MET A 1 39.98 10.82 -20.79
CA MET A 1 39.07 11.81 -20.17
C MET A 1 37.63 11.38 -20.45
N ASN A 2 36.78 11.40 -19.43
CA ASN A 2 35.32 11.29 -19.40
C ASN A 2 34.58 10.01 -19.85
N ARG A 3 34.36 9.18 -18.83
CA ARG A 3 33.20 8.30 -18.61
C ARG A 3 31.90 9.13 -18.57
N LYS A 4 30.81 8.62 -19.15
CA LYS A 4 29.45 8.74 -18.60
C LYS A 4 28.68 7.45 -18.86
N GLY A 5 28.81 6.51 -17.90
CA GLY A 5 27.84 5.45 -17.72
C GLY A 5 26.57 6.06 -17.13
N GLY A 6 25.50 6.11 -17.93
CA GLY A 6 24.16 6.38 -17.42
C GLY A 6 23.72 5.16 -16.62
N LEU A 7 23.68 5.29 -15.30
CA LEU A 7 23.04 4.34 -14.41
C LEU A 7 21.52 4.43 -14.65
N PHE A 8 21.01 3.69 -15.63
CA PHE A 8 19.58 3.40 -15.68
C PHE A 8 19.29 2.47 -14.51
N SER A 9 18.68 2.99 -13.45
CA SER A 9 18.01 2.14 -12.46
C SER A 9 16.93 1.36 -13.22
N GLN A 10 17.13 0.06 -13.41
CA GLN A 10 16.07 -0.82 -13.91
C GLN A 10 14.92 -0.76 -12.91
N GLU A 11 13.89 0.03 -13.19
CA GLU A 11 12.63 -0.06 -12.46
C GLU A 11 12.10 -1.49 -12.61
N ARG A 12 11.88 -2.16 -11.49
CA ARG A 12 11.31 -3.51 -11.48
C ARG A 12 9.92 -3.43 -12.10
N ALA A 13 9.61 -4.36 -13.00
CA ALA A 13 8.32 -4.38 -13.68
C ALA A 13 7.18 -4.42 -12.66
N LYS A 14 6.19 -3.53 -12.82
CA LYS A 14 4.98 -3.51 -12.01
C LYS A 14 4.25 -4.85 -12.12
N GLN A 15 3.85 -5.39 -10.98
CA GLN A 15 3.17 -6.68 -10.91
C GLN A 15 1.66 -6.46 -10.76
N TYR A 16 0.87 -7.36 -11.34
CA TYR A 16 -0.59 -7.26 -11.32
C TYR A 16 -1.20 -8.52 -10.72
N VAL A 17 -2.18 -8.34 -9.84
CA VAL A 17 -2.93 -9.44 -9.20
C VAL A 17 -4.42 -9.15 -9.33
N SER A 18 -5.20 -10.06 -9.90
CA SER A 18 -6.67 -9.92 -9.94
C SER A 18 -7.27 -10.25 -8.57
N HIS A 19 -8.20 -9.43 -8.07
CA HIS A 19 -8.92 -9.74 -6.82
C HIS A 19 -9.81 -10.99 -6.92
N THR A 20 -10.15 -11.43 -8.13
CA THR A 20 -10.97 -12.64 -8.35
C THR A 20 -10.15 -13.92 -8.38
N ASP A 21 -8.82 -13.83 -8.40
CA ASP A 21 -7.96 -15.00 -8.32
C ASP A 21 -8.04 -15.59 -6.90
N SER A 22 -8.31 -16.88 -6.79
CA SER A 22 -8.41 -17.56 -5.48
C SER A 22 -7.09 -17.56 -4.71
N ALA A 23 -5.96 -17.37 -5.39
CA ALA A 23 -4.65 -17.21 -4.79
C ALA A 23 -4.21 -15.74 -4.64
N ALA A 24 -5.09 -14.76 -4.89
CA ALA A 24 -4.72 -13.34 -4.91
C ALA A 24 -4.03 -12.87 -3.61
N ALA A 25 -4.56 -13.21 -2.44
CA ALA A 25 -3.96 -12.85 -1.16
C ALA A 25 -2.55 -13.44 -1.00
N ASN A 26 -2.34 -14.70 -1.41
CA ASN A 26 -1.04 -15.35 -1.39
C ASN A 26 -0.06 -14.73 -2.40
N GLN A 27 -0.55 -14.34 -3.58
CA GLN A 27 0.27 -13.64 -4.58
C GLN A 27 0.72 -12.28 -4.04
N ILE A 28 -0.19 -11.48 -3.46
CA ILE A 28 0.14 -10.21 -2.82
C ILE A 28 1.21 -10.43 -1.74
N GLN A 29 1.03 -11.43 -0.87
CA GLN A 29 2.00 -11.75 0.17
C GLN A 29 3.39 -12.10 -0.41
N ALA A 30 3.44 -12.96 -1.43
CA ALA A 30 4.71 -13.36 -2.04
C ALA A 30 5.45 -12.18 -2.69
N ILE A 31 4.71 -11.29 -3.34
CA ILE A 31 5.23 -10.07 -3.94
C ILE A 31 5.83 -9.16 -2.85
N LEU A 32 5.06 -8.88 -1.79
CA LEU A 32 5.47 -8.02 -0.70
C LEU A 32 6.67 -8.60 0.07
N ALA A 33 6.67 -9.91 0.36
CA ALA A 33 7.78 -10.58 1.03
C ALA A 33 9.11 -10.42 0.27
N SER A 34 9.07 -10.39 -1.06
CA SER A 34 10.29 -10.16 -1.86
C SER A 34 10.86 -8.75 -1.65
N SER A 35 10.00 -7.75 -1.52
CA SER A 35 10.38 -6.35 -1.33
C SER A 35 10.67 -6.01 0.14
N LEU A 36 10.05 -6.71 1.09
CA LEU A 36 10.29 -6.55 2.53
C LEU A 36 11.68 -6.98 2.98
N ARG A 37 12.43 -7.75 2.18
CA ARG A 37 13.86 -7.97 2.41
C ARG A 37 14.63 -6.64 2.52
N LYS A 38 14.18 -5.60 1.83
CA LYS A 38 14.73 -4.23 1.89
C LYS A 38 14.37 -3.50 3.20
N ALA A 39 13.35 -3.95 3.92
CA ALA A 39 12.95 -3.36 5.19
C ALA A 39 14.01 -3.58 6.28
N ALA A 40 14.84 -4.63 6.21
CA ALA A 40 15.97 -4.84 7.12
C ALA A 40 15.63 -4.69 8.63
N GLY A 41 14.42 -5.09 9.03
CA GLY A 41 13.93 -4.96 10.40
C GLY A 41 13.58 -3.53 10.83
N ARG A 42 13.30 -2.63 9.88
CA ARG A 42 12.60 -1.35 10.08
C ARG A 42 11.15 -1.63 10.52
N PRO A 43 10.52 -0.74 11.32
CA PRO A 43 9.09 -0.83 11.62
C PRO A 43 8.29 -0.89 10.32
N LEU A 44 7.31 -1.79 10.25
CA LEU A 44 6.47 -1.95 9.07
C LEU A 44 5.20 -1.13 9.22
N VAL A 45 4.96 -0.21 8.30
CA VAL A 45 3.81 0.70 8.34
C VAL A 45 3.03 0.58 7.04
N THR A 46 1.72 0.32 7.12
CA THR A 46 0.81 0.49 5.99
C THR A 46 0.09 1.82 6.14
N VAL A 47 0.12 2.64 5.08
CA VAL A 47 -0.68 3.86 4.97
C VAL A 47 -1.73 3.67 3.88
N CYS A 48 -2.97 3.58 4.33
CA CYS A 48 -4.17 3.38 3.55
C CYS A 48 -4.77 4.74 3.15
N ILE A 49 -4.54 5.13 1.91
CA ILE A 49 -4.90 6.44 1.36
C ILE A 49 -6.30 6.39 0.76
N GLY A 50 -7.07 7.44 1.00
CA GLY A 50 -8.41 7.61 0.44
C GLY A 50 -9.36 8.33 1.40
N THR A 51 -10.64 8.34 1.06
CA THR A 51 -11.71 8.94 1.89
C THR A 51 -12.93 8.03 1.96
N ASP A 52 -13.64 8.12 3.07
CA ASP A 52 -14.96 7.56 3.32
C ASP A 52 -16.10 8.24 2.53
N ARG A 53 -15.83 9.37 1.86
CA ARG A 53 -16.84 10.18 1.14
C ARG A 53 -16.99 9.86 -0.35
N SER A 54 -16.20 8.94 -0.89
CA SER A 54 -16.28 8.50 -2.29
C SER A 54 -16.10 6.99 -2.35
N THR A 55 -17.03 6.28 -3.01
CA THR A 55 -17.00 4.82 -3.01
C THR A 55 -15.73 4.27 -3.65
N GLY A 56 -15.30 4.82 -4.79
CA GLY A 56 -14.07 4.41 -5.48
C GLY A 56 -12.81 4.75 -4.71
N ASP A 57 -12.79 5.88 -4.01
CA ASP A 57 -11.65 6.33 -3.20
C ASP A 57 -11.62 5.72 -1.79
N SER A 58 -12.62 4.91 -1.44
CA SER A 58 -12.74 4.32 -0.10
C SER A 58 -11.92 3.04 0.09
N LEU A 59 -11.24 2.54 -0.96
CA LEU A 59 -10.47 1.29 -0.89
C LEU A 59 -9.45 1.30 0.25
N GLY A 60 -8.62 2.35 0.36
CA GLY A 60 -7.62 2.47 1.42
C GLY A 60 -8.27 2.42 2.81
N PRO A 61 -9.15 3.38 3.18
CA PRO A 61 -9.84 3.38 4.47
C PRO A 61 -10.53 2.04 4.81
N LEU A 62 -11.13 1.37 3.81
CA LEU A 62 -11.74 0.05 3.99
C LEU A 62 -10.71 -1.05 4.29
N VAL A 63 -9.56 -1.04 3.62
CA VAL A 63 -8.44 -1.95 3.92
C VAL A 63 -7.92 -1.70 5.33
N GLY A 64 -7.69 -0.45 5.71
CA GLY A 64 -7.19 -0.09 7.04
C GLY A 64 -8.15 -0.50 8.15
N SER A 65 -9.45 -0.22 8.01
CA SER A 65 -10.47 -0.64 8.98
C SER A 65 -10.63 -2.16 9.10
N LYS A 66 -10.31 -2.92 8.04
CA LYS A 66 -10.29 -4.39 8.10
C LYS A 66 -9.05 -4.87 8.85
N LEU A 67 -7.89 -4.31 8.56
CA LEU A 67 -6.64 -4.64 9.23
C LEU A 67 -6.67 -4.34 10.73
N GLU A 68 -7.28 -3.24 11.17
CA GLU A 68 -7.45 -2.94 12.60
C GLU A 68 -8.23 -4.01 13.38
N LYS A 69 -9.14 -4.73 12.69
CA LYS A 69 -9.94 -5.80 13.30
C LYS A 69 -9.24 -7.16 13.23
N MET A 70 -8.12 -7.24 12.55
CA MET A 70 -7.34 -8.45 12.37
C MET A 70 -6.24 -8.55 13.44
N GLU A 71 -5.86 -9.78 13.78
CA GLU A 71 -4.65 -10.00 14.58
C GLU A 71 -3.42 -9.70 13.73
N LEU A 72 -2.77 -8.58 14.04
CA LEU A 72 -1.49 -8.14 13.47
C LEU A 72 -0.39 -8.26 14.52
N GLY A 73 0.81 -8.64 14.08
CA GLY A 73 2.01 -8.76 14.90
C GLY A 73 2.85 -7.50 14.93
N ARG A 74 3.31 -7.03 13.76
CA ARG A 74 4.26 -5.90 13.66
C ARG A 74 3.83 -4.79 12.70
N LEU A 75 2.79 -5.04 11.91
CA LEU A 75 2.26 -4.08 10.95
C LEU A 75 1.45 -2.99 11.66
N HIS A 76 1.93 -1.75 11.57
CA HIS A 76 1.19 -0.58 12.02
C HIS A 76 0.31 -0.05 10.88
N VAL A 77 -0.94 0.30 11.17
CA VAL A 77 -1.94 0.69 10.17
C VAL A 77 -2.33 2.15 10.40
N TYR A 78 -2.35 2.93 9.32
CA TYR A 78 -2.87 4.30 9.29
C TYR A 78 -3.80 4.46 8.12
N GLY A 79 -4.88 5.22 8.29
CA GLY A 79 -5.89 5.40 7.24
C GLY A 79 -7.00 4.37 7.35
N THR A 80 -7.99 4.68 8.16
CA THR A 80 -9.18 3.85 8.36
C THR A 80 -10.42 4.66 8.05
N LEU A 81 -11.60 4.04 8.08
CA LEU A 81 -12.86 4.78 7.94
C LEU A 81 -13.04 5.84 9.05
N SER A 82 -12.56 5.58 10.28
CA SER A 82 -12.69 6.51 11.40
C SER A 82 -11.58 7.57 11.46
N ASP A 83 -10.37 7.26 10.95
CA ASP A 83 -9.26 8.21 10.81
C ASP A 83 -8.65 8.10 9.39
N PRO A 84 -9.32 8.66 8.36
CA PRO A 84 -8.88 8.54 6.98
C PRO A 84 -7.59 9.34 6.71
N VAL A 85 -6.77 8.84 5.79
CA VAL A 85 -5.60 9.56 5.29
C VAL A 85 -5.87 9.98 3.85
N HIS A 86 -6.05 11.27 3.64
CA HIS A 86 -6.38 11.85 2.33
C HIS A 86 -5.49 13.06 2.05
N ALA A 87 -5.56 13.60 0.84
CA ALA A 87 -4.71 14.71 0.37
C ALA A 87 -4.61 15.90 1.36
N VAL A 88 -5.68 16.22 2.10
CA VAL A 88 -5.71 17.38 3.00
C VAL A 88 -4.88 17.18 4.28
N ASN A 89 -4.82 15.97 4.85
CA ASN A 89 -4.16 15.69 6.13
C ASN A 89 -2.89 14.83 5.98
N MET A 90 -2.59 14.34 4.78
CA MET A 90 -1.48 13.42 4.50
C MET A 90 -0.13 13.93 5.01
N LYS A 91 0.18 15.21 4.80
CA LYS A 91 1.47 15.80 5.21
C LYS A 91 1.68 15.71 6.72
N ASP A 92 0.64 15.97 7.51
CA ASP A 92 0.74 15.95 8.96
C ASP A 92 0.71 14.52 9.50
N LYS A 93 -0.07 13.63 8.88
CA LYS A 93 -0.05 12.20 9.22
C LYS A 93 1.32 11.57 8.94
N LEU A 94 1.98 11.93 7.85
CA LEU A 94 3.34 11.45 7.54
C LEU A 94 4.39 11.93 8.56
N LYS A 95 4.31 13.19 9.00
CA LYS A 95 5.17 13.69 10.09
C LYS A 95 4.92 12.92 11.39
N GLU A 96 3.66 12.63 11.71
CA GLU A 96 3.29 11.84 12.88
C GLU A 96 3.90 10.43 12.81
N ILE A 97 3.75 9.76 11.67
CA ILE A 97 4.31 8.42 11.42
C ILE A 97 5.83 8.44 11.60
N GLN A 98 6.54 9.42 11.02
CA GLN A 98 8.00 9.52 11.14
C GLN A 98 8.49 9.84 12.56
N ARG A 99 7.65 10.50 13.37
CA ARG A 99 7.93 10.77 14.78
C ARG A 99 7.75 9.52 15.65
N ILE A 100 6.71 8.72 15.38
CA ILE A 100 6.39 7.51 16.15
C ILE A 100 7.32 6.36 15.76
N HIS A 101 7.55 6.18 14.46
CA HIS A 101 8.31 5.08 13.90
C HIS A 101 9.63 5.60 13.32
N ARG A 102 10.77 5.15 13.87
CA ARG A 102 12.07 5.57 13.35
C ARG A 102 12.38 4.84 12.04
N ASN A 103 12.50 5.59 10.96
CA ASN A 103 12.81 5.08 9.61
C ASN A 103 11.90 3.90 9.19
N PRO A 104 10.57 4.07 9.17
CA PRO A 104 9.64 2.98 8.90
C PRO A 104 9.75 2.56 7.44
N PHE A 105 9.56 1.26 7.16
CA PHE A 105 9.32 0.77 5.81
C PHE A 105 7.82 0.90 5.51
N VAL A 106 7.47 1.74 4.54
CA VAL A 106 6.08 2.16 4.30
C VAL A 106 5.50 1.43 3.10
N ILE A 107 4.34 0.79 3.28
CA ILE A 107 3.49 0.26 2.21
C ILE A 107 2.34 1.26 2.01
N ALA A 108 2.33 1.96 0.90
CA ALA A 108 1.22 2.82 0.52
C ALA A 108 0.13 2.01 -0.19
N VAL A 109 -1.13 2.18 0.22
CA VAL A 109 -2.30 1.59 -0.44
C VAL A 109 -3.18 2.71 -0.93
N ASP A 110 -3.55 2.70 -2.21
CA ASP A 110 -4.39 3.73 -2.82
C ASP A 110 -5.35 3.10 -3.84
N ALA A 111 -6.40 3.84 -4.20
CA ALA A 111 -7.27 3.50 -5.31
C ALA A 111 -6.92 4.33 -6.54
N CYS A 112 -7.02 3.74 -7.72
CA CYS A 112 -6.89 4.50 -8.95
C CYS A 112 -7.86 4.03 -10.03
N LEU A 113 -7.97 4.85 -11.07
CA LEU A 113 -8.66 4.50 -12.30
C LEU A 113 -7.66 3.93 -13.30
N GLY A 114 -8.12 3.04 -14.18
CA GLY A 114 -7.25 2.39 -15.15
C GLY A 114 -7.97 1.90 -16.39
N ARG A 115 -7.30 1.04 -17.15
CA ARG A 115 -7.90 0.44 -18.36
C ARG A 115 -8.98 -0.56 -17.96
N VAL A 116 -10.01 -0.71 -18.80
CA VAL A 116 -11.12 -1.66 -18.61
C VAL A 116 -10.64 -3.06 -18.19
N LYS A 117 -9.64 -3.60 -18.89
CA LYS A 117 -9.07 -4.94 -18.63
C LYS A 117 -8.33 -5.08 -17.29
N SER A 118 -8.08 -3.98 -16.60
CA SER A 118 -7.32 -3.93 -15.36
C SER A 118 -8.21 -3.62 -14.16
N VAL A 119 -9.49 -3.31 -14.37
CA VAL A 119 -10.44 -3.08 -13.28
C VAL A 119 -10.59 -4.35 -12.44
N GLY A 120 -10.49 -4.19 -11.12
CA GLY A 120 -10.46 -5.29 -10.18
C GLY A 120 -9.06 -5.88 -9.95
N SER A 121 -8.00 -5.28 -10.50
CA SER A 121 -6.64 -5.71 -10.23
C SER A 121 -5.91 -4.78 -9.27
N PHE A 122 -4.99 -5.34 -8.51
CA PHE A 122 -3.97 -4.62 -7.77
C PHE A 122 -2.74 -4.46 -8.66
N GLN A 123 -2.23 -3.25 -8.78
CA GLN A 123 -0.92 -2.95 -9.34
C GLN A 123 0.04 -2.73 -8.17
N ILE A 124 1.07 -3.56 -8.06
CA ILE A 124 2.08 -3.48 -7.00
C ILE A 124 3.41 -3.06 -7.60
N GLY A 125 4.03 -2.03 -7.03
CA GLY A 125 5.30 -1.48 -7.48
C GLY A 125 6.23 -1.17 -6.32
N ASP A 126 7.53 -1.30 -6.59
CA ASP A 126 8.57 -0.77 -5.71
C ASP A 126 8.63 0.76 -5.84
N GLY A 127 9.01 1.45 -4.76
CA GLY A 127 9.17 2.89 -4.73
C GLY A 127 7.91 3.67 -4.34
N PRO A 128 8.04 4.99 -4.18
CA PRO A 128 6.97 5.82 -3.64
C PRO A 128 5.79 5.94 -4.61
N LEU A 129 4.62 6.00 -4.01
CA LEU A 129 3.41 6.47 -4.64
C LEU A 129 3.44 8.00 -4.74
N LYS A 130 2.95 8.51 -5.86
CA LYS A 130 2.53 9.90 -6.02
C LYS A 130 1.00 9.96 -5.94
N PRO A 131 0.42 10.31 -4.78
CA PRO A 131 -1.02 10.33 -4.61
C PRO A 131 -1.65 11.44 -5.46
N GLY A 132 -2.88 11.22 -5.93
CA GLY A 132 -3.72 12.30 -6.44
C GLY A 132 -3.44 12.74 -7.88
N ALA A 133 -3.28 11.83 -8.84
CA ALA A 133 -3.26 12.18 -10.27
C ALA A 133 -4.50 13.00 -10.75
N GLY A 134 -5.59 13.03 -9.96
CA GLY A 134 -6.79 13.86 -10.18
C GLY A 134 -6.91 15.10 -9.29
N VAL A 135 -5.91 15.41 -8.43
CA VAL A 135 -5.97 16.53 -7.48
C VAL A 135 -4.72 17.39 -7.66
N GLN A 136 -4.88 18.63 -8.14
CA GLN A 136 -3.79 19.58 -8.45
C GLN A 136 -3.05 20.10 -7.19
N LYS A 137 -2.51 19.21 -6.35
CA LYS A 137 -1.74 19.58 -5.16
C LYS A 137 -0.38 18.91 -5.16
N ASP A 138 0.62 19.64 -4.69
CA ASP A 138 1.98 19.14 -4.44
C ASP A 138 1.97 18.23 -3.20
N LEU A 139 1.54 16.98 -3.40
CA LEU A 139 1.45 15.98 -2.35
C LEU A 139 2.80 15.27 -2.17
N PRO A 140 3.19 14.99 -0.92
CA PRO A 140 4.44 14.27 -0.68
C PRO A 140 4.36 12.85 -1.27
N GLU A 141 5.47 12.43 -1.86
CA GLU A 141 5.70 11.02 -2.20
C GLU A 141 5.66 10.15 -0.95
N ILE A 142 5.00 8.98 -1.04
CA ILE A 142 4.77 8.09 0.10
C ILE A 142 5.01 6.63 -0.26
N GLY A 143 5.72 5.91 0.60
CA GLY A 143 5.93 4.46 0.46
C GLY A 143 7.33 4.09 -0.01
N ASP A 144 7.82 2.97 0.50
CA ASP A 144 8.89 2.18 -0.10
C ASP A 144 8.31 1.18 -1.12
N ILE A 145 7.03 0.83 -0.97
CA ILE A 145 6.20 0.04 -1.89
C ILE A 145 4.84 0.74 -2.01
N HIS A 146 4.23 0.66 -3.19
CA HIS A 146 2.85 1.07 -3.40
C HIS A 146 1.98 -0.05 -3.97
N ILE A 147 0.71 -0.03 -3.58
CA ILE A 147 -0.35 -0.91 -4.06
C ILE A 147 -1.51 -0.03 -4.52
N ASN A 148 -1.77 -0.03 -5.82
CA ASN A 148 -2.91 0.67 -6.41
C ASN A 148 -4.00 -0.34 -6.75
N GLY A 149 -5.17 -0.21 -6.14
CA GLY A 149 -6.36 -0.94 -6.57
C GLY A 149 -7.05 -0.21 -7.71
N ILE A 150 -7.14 -0.85 -8.87
CA ILE A 150 -7.80 -0.28 -10.04
C ILE A 150 -9.31 -0.52 -9.89
N VAL A 151 -10.00 0.45 -9.31
CA VAL A 151 -11.40 0.30 -8.88
C VAL A 151 -12.41 0.59 -10.00
N ASN A 152 -12.01 1.30 -11.04
CA ASN A 152 -12.87 1.62 -12.18
C ASN A 152 -12.06 2.08 -13.40
N VAL A 153 -12.76 2.40 -14.48
CA VAL A 153 -12.17 2.81 -15.77
C VAL A 153 -11.79 4.30 -15.74
N SER A 154 -10.60 4.64 -16.23
CA SER A 154 -10.15 6.03 -16.42
C SER A 154 -10.76 6.65 -17.69
N GLY A 155 -10.81 7.98 -17.77
CA GLY A 155 -11.40 8.67 -18.92
C GLY A 155 -12.01 10.02 -18.56
N PHE A 156 -13.22 10.28 -19.04
CA PHE A 156 -13.92 11.53 -18.75
C PHE A 156 -14.55 11.51 -17.35
N MET A 157 -14.51 12.67 -16.68
CA MET A 157 -15.16 12.90 -15.39
C MET A 157 -14.71 11.94 -14.27
N GLU A 158 -13.41 11.70 -14.15
CA GLU A 158 -12.81 10.76 -13.19
C GLU A 158 -13.28 10.95 -11.73
N TYR A 159 -13.49 12.19 -11.31
CA TYR A 159 -14.05 12.49 -9.99
C TYR A 159 -15.45 11.88 -9.79
N PHE A 160 -16.33 12.04 -10.78
CA PHE A 160 -17.68 11.48 -10.74
C PHE A 160 -17.67 9.96 -10.83
N VAL A 161 -16.74 9.39 -11.62
CA VAL A 161 -16.53 7.94 -11.71
C VAL A 161 -16.15 7.36 -10.35
N LEU A 162 -15.22 7.97 -9.63
CA LEU A 162 -14.84 7.54 -8.29
C LEU A 162 -16.03 7.64 -7.32
N GLN A 163 -16.80 8.72 -7.35
CA GLN A 163 -18.01 8.87 -6.50
C GLN A 163 -19.10 7.82 -6.76
N ASN A 164 -19.17 7.24 -7.97
CA ASN A 164 -20.20 6.28 -8.37
C ASN A 164 -19.66 4.87 -8.61
N THR A 165 -18.42 4.59 -8.18
CA THR A 165 -17.83 3.27 -8.34
C THR A 165 -18.59 2.24 -7.50
N ARG A 166 -18.78 1.03 -8.04
CA ARG A 166 -19.59 -0.01 -7.38
C ARG A 166 -18.93 -0.43 -6.07
N LEU A 167 -19.58 -0.13 -4.94
CA LEU A 167 -19.06 -0.44 -3.60
C LEU A 167 -18.75 -1.93 -3.42
N HIS A 168 -19.53 -2.83 -4.03
CA HIS A 168 -19.26 -4.27 -3.96
C HIS A 168 -17.86 -4.63 -4.46
N LEU A 169 -17.42 -4.07 -5.59
CA LEU A 169 -16.08 -4.30 -6.12
C LEU A 169 -15.02 -3.81 -5.13
N VAL A 170 -15.18 -2.58 -4.63
CA VAL A 170 -14.22 -1.97 -3.69
C VAL A 170 -14.14 -2.80 -2.40
N MET A 171 -15.27 -3.27 -1.88
CA MET A 171 -15.33 -4.15 -0.71
C MET A 171 -14.64 -5.50 -0.95
N SER A 172 -14.87 -6.13 -2.10
CA SER A 172 -14.22 -7.39 -2.49
C SER A 172 -12.70 -7.22 -2.60
N MET A 173 -12.25 -6.14 -3.24
CA MET A 173 -10.82 -5.80 -3.31
C MET A 173 -10.24 -5.53 -1.92
N ALA A 174 -10.94 -4.78 -1.07
CA ALA A 174 -10.49 -4.48 0.29
C ALA A 174 -10.31 -5.75 1.15
N ASN A 175 -11.19 -6.75 1.00
CA ASN A 175 -11.07 -8.03 1.68
C ASN A 175 -9.77 -8.75 1.29
N VAL A 176 -9.54 -8.92 -0.02
CA VAL A 176 -8.37 -9.63 -0.56
C VAL A 176 -7.07 -8.93 -0.18
N LEU A 177 -7.03 -7.60 -0.27
CA LEU A 177 -5.83 -6.84 0.07
C LEU A 177 -5.53 -6.85 1.56
N ALA A 178 -6.54 -6.72 2.42
CA ALA A 178 -6.36 -6.85 3.86
C ALA A 178 -5.84 -8.24 4.24
N GLU A 179 -6.36 -9.31 3.63
CA GLU A 179 -5.86 -10.68 3.82
C GLU A 179 -4.40 -10.82 3.39
N GLY A 180 -4.03 -10.33 2.20
CA GLY A 180 -2.65 -10.37 1.71
C GLY A 180 -1.67 -9.61 2.61
N LEU A 181 -2.07 -8.46 3.14
CA LEU A 181 -1.28 -7.67 4.09
C LEU A 181 -1.15 -8.38 5.45
N GLN A 182 -2.22 -9.01 5.94
CA GLN A 182 -2.16 -9.81 7.18
C GLN A 182 -1.24 -11.03 7.03
N LEU A 183 -1.33 -11.75 5.90
CA LEU A 183 -0.44 -12.88 5.62
C LEU A 183 1.03 -12.43 5.58
N THR A 184 1.28 -11.27 4.99
CA THR A 184 2.61 -10.65 4.95
C THR A 184 3.15 -10.37 6.35
N ASP A 185 2.34 -9.74 7.20
CA ASP A 185 2.70 -9.47 8.59
C ASP A 185 3.01 -10.75 9.39
N LYS A 186 2.16 -11.78 9.27
CA LYS A 186 2.35 -13.08 9.95
C LYS A 186 3.60 -13.82 9.50
N ALA A 187 3.91 -13.81 8.20
CA ALA A 187 5.08 -14.50 7.66
C ALA A 187 6.39 -13.94 8.23
N GLU A 188 6.44 -12.63 8.38
CA GLU A 188 7.61 -11.94 8.89
C GLU A 188 7.80 -12.12 10.40
N GLY A 189 6.70 -12.16 11.17
CA GLY A 189 6.75 -12.50 12.59
C GLY A 189 7.34 -13.90 12.85
N ARG A 190 7.18 -14.85 11.91
CA ARG A 190 7.81 -16.18 12.00
C ARG A 190 9.32 -16.14 11.72
N GLN A 191 9.76 -15.34 10.75
CA GLN A 191 11.19 -15.24 10.41
C GLN A 191 12.03 -14.63 11.54
N GLU A 192 11.50 -13.63 12.26
CA GLU A 192 12.19 -13.06 13.42
C GLU A 192 12.30 -14.03 14.60
N ARG A 193 11.25 -14.83 14.86
CA ARG A 193 11.29 -15.87 15.91
C ARG A 193 12.32 -16.96 15.61
N LEU A 194 12.52 -17.28 14.33
CA LEU A 194 13.48 -18.28 13.88
C LEU A 194 14.93 -17.76 13.82
N ASN A 195 15.15 -16.44 13.83
CA ASN A 195 16.48 -15.80 13.87
C ASN A 195 16.67 -14.86 15.09
N PRO A 196 16.77 -15.39 16.32
CA PRO A 196 16.91 -14.57 17.54
C PRO A 196 18.22 -13.76 17.60
N PHE A 197 19.26 -14.18 16.87
CA PHE A 197 20.60 -13.61 16.92
C PHE A 197 20.67 -12.14 16.42
N HIS A 198 19.69 -11.68 15.63
CA HIS A 198 19.61 -10.27 15.22
C HIS A 198 19.23 -9.31 16.37
N LYS A 199 18.58 -9.81 17.44
CA LYS A 199 18.26 -8.98 18.62
C LYS A 199 19.48 -8.70 19.50
N LEU A 200 20.48 -9.58 19.52
CA LEU A 200 21.61 -9.48 20.45
C LEU A 200 22.65 -8.44 20.00
N SER A 201 22.81 -8.22 18.70
CA SER A 201 23.71 -7.18 18.15
C SER A 201 23.17 -5.75 18.26
N ARG A 202 21.91 -5.55 18.66
CA ARG A 202 21.27 -4.22 18.78
C ARG A 202 21.27 -3.66 20.22
N ARG A 203 21.97 -4.32 21.15
CA ARG A 203 22.12 -3.93 22.56
C ARG A 203 23.53 -3.47 22.95
N ILE A 204 24.39 -3.22 21.97
CA ILE A 204 25.74 -2.64 22.17
C ILE A 204 25.79 -1.31 21.44
#